data_AF-A0A7W0ENE7-F1
#
_entry.id   AF-A0A7W0ENE7-F1
#
_cell.length_a   1.000
_cell.length_b   1.000
_cell.length_c   1.000
_cell.angle_alpha   90.00
_cell.angle_beta   90.00
_cell.angle_gamma   90.00
#
_symmetry.space_group_name_H-M   'P 1'
#
loop_
_entity.id
_entity.type
_entity.pdbx_description
1 polymer ?
#
loop_
_entity_poly.entity_id
_entity_poly.type
_entity_poly.pdbx_seq_one_letter_code
_entity_poly.pdbx_strand_id
1 'polypeptide(L)'
;MENPLFHELKKHLSEIKSIEAVMMLLVWDQQVYLPNGGAVARSRQLAVQAQLAHEKLTAPIIGKLLDDLQSYQINLPYDSDEAGLLRVTRRLYEKAVKVPPAFKARLSAHLSKSYQVWTLARPANDFAAVQPYLEKTLSLSREYAHFFPDYALIADPLIDFKDTGMTVAAIRPFFAELRRQLVPMIKDIREQPLPDNSCLYRTFPTAAQLSFVREVIKNIGFDFERGRQDLSPHPFESLISIGDVRMTTRVQENDLSQTFLDTLHEMGHALYDQGLYPDFEGTPLADSASASVTESQARLWENVIGRSRYFWNYYYPKLQAIFQEQLNSTSLETFYRAINKVQPSLIRIDADEMSYDLHVILRFDFELQLLEGTLAVRDLPEAYRERFKADFGITPPDNRDGVLQDVHWFDGVIGGQFQSYTIGNILSVQFYEAALREHPEILDEIAHGEFSALHNWLKEHIYRHGRKYTTMELIQRVTGKSLTIEPYIRYLRTKYGELYNL
;
A
#
# COMPACT_ATOMS: atom_id res chain seq x y z
N MET A 1 33.85 10.19 -18.24
CA MET A 1 33.26 11.52 -17.97
C MET A 1 31.76 11.37 -18.13
N GLU A 2 30.98 11.81 -17.14
CA GLU A 2 29.51 11.77 -17.17
C GLU A 2 29.01 12.64 -18.35
N ASN A 3 27.98 12.19 -19.06
CA ASN A 3 27.44 12.90 -20.22
C ASN A 3 26.87 14.27 -19.76
N PRO A 4 27.28 15.41 -20.34
CA PRO A 4 26.85 16.73 -19.87
C PRO A 4 25.32 16.93 -19.94
N LEU A 5 24.64 16.37 -20.94
CA LEU A 5 23.18 16.44 -21.05
C LEU A 5 22.49 15.60 -19.96
N PHE A 6 23.09 14.47 -19.59
CA PHE A 6 22.59 13.64 -18.50
C PHE A 6 22.69 14.36 -17.16
N HIS A 7 23.80 15.07 -16.93
CA HIS A 7 23.96 15.92 -15.75
C HIS A 7 22.94 17.07 -15.71
N GLU A 8 22.68 17.71 -16.85
CA GLU A 8 21.66 18.75 -16.98
C GLU A 8 20.25 18.21 -16.67
N LEU A 9 19.90 17.03 -17.19
CA LEU A 9 18.64 16.35 -16.87
C LEU A 9 18.52 16.09 -15.36
N LYS A 10 19.56 15.52 -14.73
CA LYS A 10 19.57 15.26 -13.28
C LYS A 10 19.33 16.52 -12.46
N LYS A 11 19.87 17.68 -12.87
CA LYS A 11 19.62 18.96 -12.20
C LYS A 11 18.14 19.34 -12.24
N HIS A 12 17.50 19.23 -13.41
CA HIS A 12 16.06 19.51 -13.52
C HIS A 12 15.21 18.54 -12.68
N LEU A 13 15.56 17.26 -12.67
CA LEU A 13 14.85 16.26 -11.87
C LEU A 13 14.99 16.52 -10.37
N SER A 14 16.17 16.93 -9.92
CA SER A 14 16.42 17.31 -8.52
C SER A 14 15.57 18.49 -8.07
N GLU A 15 15.37 19.50 -8.91
CA GLU A 15 14.45 20.61 -8.62
C GLU A 15 13.00 20.13 -8.47
N ILE A 16 12.54 19.25 -9.37
CA ILE A 16 11.18 18.67 -9.32
C ILE A 16 11.00 17.86 -8.03
N LYS A 17 11.95 16.95 -7.74
CA LYS A 17 11.91 16.11 -6.54
C LYS A 17 11.98 16.92 -5.25
N SER A 18 12.69 18.05 -5.23
CA SER A 18 12.73 18.96 -4.07
C SER A 18 11.36 19.61 -3.82
N ILE A 19 10.64 19.98 -4.86
CA ILE A 19 9.27 20.51 -4.74
C ILE A 19 8.33 19.43 -4.20
N GLU A 20 8.42 18.22 -4.74
CA GLU A 20 7.63 17.07 -4.28
C GLU A 20 7.94 16.69 -2.82
N ALA A 21 9.19 16.74 -2.40
CA ALA A 21 9.59 16.52 -1.01
C ALA A 21 8.94 17.55 -0.05
N VAL A 22 8.91 18.83 -0.44
CA VAL A 22 8.19 19.87 0.31
C VAL A 22 6.69 19.58 0.35
N MET A 23 6.10 19.08 -0.74
CA MET A 23 4.71 18.64 -0.73
C MET A 23 4.47 17.52 0.28
N MET A 24 5.34 16.51 0.33
CA MET A 24 5.22 15.40 1.28
C MET A 24 5.31 15.89 2.72
N LEU A 25 6.20 16.84 3.03
CA LEU A 25 6.25 17.47 4.36
C LEU A 25 4.95 18.22 4.69
N LEU A 26 4.37 18.94 3.73
CA LEU A 26 3.09 19.65 3.91
C LEU A 26 1.91 18.68 4.11
N VAL A 27 1.92 17.53 3.42
CA VAL A 27 0.95 16.45 3.60
C VAL A 27 1.10 15.85 4.99
N TRP A 28 2.32 15.51 5.40
CA TRP A 28 2.60 14.99 6.73
C TRP A 28 2.10 15.95 7.83
N ASP A 29 2.44 17.25 7.74
CA ASP A 29 2.01 18.23 8.74
C ASP A 29 0.48 18.38 8.76
N GLN A 30 -0.18 18.26 7.60
CA GLN A 30 -1.64 18.32 7.50
C GLN A 30 -2.32 17.23 8.32
N GLN A 31 -1.71 16.04 8.39
CA GLN A 31 -2.27 14.87 9.06
C GLN A 31 -1.87 14.74 10.53
N VAL A 32 -0.88 15.52 11.00
CA VAL A 32 -0.31 15.36 12.34
C VAL A 32 -0.45 16.63 13.19
N TYR A 33 -0.08 17.80 12.69
CA TYR A 33 0.09 19.01 13.51
C TYR A 33 -0.73 20.23 13.05
N LEU A 34 -1.33 20.20 11.85
CA LEU A 34 -2.07 21.33 11.31
C LEU A 34 -3.27 21.72 12.18
N PRO A 35 -3.38 22.97 12.66
CA PRO A 35 -4.58 23.43 13.35
C PRO A 35 -5.82 23.39 12.43
N ASN A 36 -7.00 23.11 12.98
CA ASN A 36 -8.26 23.01 12.22
C ASN A 36 -8.54 24.20 11.28
N GLY A 37 -8.17 25.43 11.69
CA GLY A 37 -8.33 26.64 10.87
C GLY A 37 -7.35 26.78 9.70
N GLY A 38 -6.33 25.92 9.61
CA GLY A 38 -5.25 25.98 8.61
C GLY A 38 -5.55 25.25 7.30
N ALA A 39 -6.59 24.39 7.26
CA ALA A 39 -6.88 23.51 6.13
C ALA A 39 -6.96 24.23 4.78
N VAL A 40 -7.68 25.35 4.72
CA VAL A 40 -7.86 26.12 3.46
C VAL A 40 -6.52 26.64 2.92
N ALA A 41 -5.67 27.18 3.80
CA ALA A 41 -4.37 27.68 3.40
C ALA A 41 -3.44 26.54 2.97
N ARG A 42 -3.47 25.40 3.69
CA ARG A 42 -2.70 24.20 3.36
C ARG A 42 -3.08 23.63 1.99
N SER A 43 -4.38 23.51 1.69
CA SER A 43 -4.82 23.04 0.38
C SER A 43 -4.34 23.93 -0.76
N ARG A 44 -4.32 25.26 -0.57
CA ARG A 44 -3.76 26.20 -1.55
C ARG A 44 -2.24 26.01 -1.72
N GLN A 45 -1.50 25.82 -0.63
CA GLN A 45 -0.05 25.57 -0.69
C GLN A 45 0.26 24.30 -1.49
N LEU A 46 -0.43 23.20 -1.19
CA LEU A 46 -0.29 21.93 -1.90
C LEU A 46 -0.61 22.07 -3.39
N ALA A 47 -1.68 22.80 -3.73
CA ALA A 47 -2.06 23.03 -5.12
C ALA A 47 -0.97 23.79 -5.91
N VAL A 48 -0.38 24.83 -5.32
CA VAL A 48 0.72 25.58 -5.96
C VAL A 48 1.94 24.70 -6.18
N GLN A 49 2.36 23.93 -5.17
CA GLN A 49 3.52 23.05 -5.31
C GLN A 49 3.27 21.96 -6.37
N ALA A 50 2.09 21.35 -6.38
CA ALA A 50 1.71 20.35 -7.39
C ALA A 50 1.74 20.93 -8.81
N GLN A 51 1.24 22.16 -8.97
CA GLN A 51 1.31 22.86 -10.25
C GLN A 51 2.76 23.09 -10.69
N LEU A 52 3.62 23.61 -9.81
CA LEU A 52 5.02 23.89 -10.12
C LEU A 52 5.82 22.63 -10.49
N ALA A 53 5.63 21.53 -9.75
CA ALA A 53 6.24 20.25 -10.07
C ALA A 53 5.79 19.74 -11.45
N HIS A 54 4.49 19.82 -11.73
CA HIS A 54 3.93 19.38 -13.01
C HIS A 54 4.42 20.23 -14.20
N GLU A 55 4.42 21.56 -14.07
CA GLU A 55 4.93 22.49 -15.09
C GLU A 55 6.41 22.22 -15.42
N LYS A 56 7.23 21.98 -14.40
CA LYS A 56 8.65 21.63 -14.58
C LYS A 56 8.82 20.27 -15.24
N LEU A 57 8.08 19.24 -14.81
CA LEU A 57 8.16 17.91 -15.40
C LEU A 57 7.76 17.93 -16.87
N THR A 58 6.72 18.69 -17.23
CA THR A 58 6.19 18.76 -18.60
C THR A 58 6.86 19.83 -19.47
N ALA A 59 7.91 20.49 -18.98
CA ALA A 59 8.61 21.52 -19.73
C ALA A 59 9.27 20.93 -20.99
N PRO A 60 9.21 21.61 -22.16
CA PRO A 60 9.77 21.08 -23.41
C PRO A 60 11.26 20.71 -23.34
N ILE A 61 12.02 21.35 -22.44
CA ILE A 61 13.44 21.04 -22.22
C ILE A 61 13.64 19.60 -21.73
N ILE A 62 12.73 19.06 -20.89
CA ILE A 62 12.82 17.67 -20.41
C ILE A 62 12.70 16.70 -21.58
N GLY A 63 11.68 16.90 -22.44
CA GLY A 63 11.50 16.09 -23.64
C GLY A 63 12.71 16.15 -24.56
N LYS A 64 13.21 17.36 -24.85
CA LYS A 64 14.40 17.56 -25.68
C LYS A 64 15.64 16.86 -25.11
N LEU A 65 15.92 17.00 -23.82
CA LEU A 65 17.06 16.35 -23.17
C LEU A 65 16.95 14.83 -23.27
N LEU A 66 15.77 14.27 -23.01
CA LEU A 66 15.56 12.83 -23.11
C LEU A 66 15.78 12.34 -24.56
N ASP A 67 15.33 13.10 -25.56
CA ASP A 67 15.51 12.76 -26.99
C ASP A 67 16.98 12.81 -27.40
N ASP A 68 17.69 13.88 -27.01
CA ASP A 68 19.12 14.05 -27.25
C ASP A 68 19.96 12.96 -26.53
N LEU A 69 19.43 12.38 -25.44
CA LEU A 69 20.05 11.30 -24.67
C LEU A 69 19.71 9.90 -25.19
N GLN A 70 18.88 9.74 -26.23
CA GLN A 70 18.45 8.42 -26.71
C GLN A 70 19.64 7.53 -27.15
N SER A 71 20.59 8.07 -27.93
CA SER A 71 21.77 7.32 -28.34
C SER A 71 22.69 6.99 -27.18
N TYR A 72 22.75 7.85 -26.16
CA TYR A 72 23.49 7.56 -24.93
C TYR A 72 22.83 6.38 -24.19
N GLN A 73 21.51 6.41 -24.03
CA GLN A 73 20.74 5.35 -23.38
C GLN A 73 20.93 3.97 -24.03
N ILE A 74 20.90 3.89 -25.36
CA ILE A 74 21.04 2.62 -26.11
C ILE A 74 22.39 1.95 -25.86
N ASN A 75 23.44 2.73 -25.61
CA ASN A 75 24.79 2.23 -25.37
C ASN A 75 25.06 1.89 -23.90
N LEU A 76 24.11 2.15 -23.00
CA LEU A 76 24.23 1.80 -21.59
C LEU A 76 23.74 0.36 -21.34
N PRO A 77 24.34 -0.37 -20.39
CA PRO A 77 23.76 -1.62 -19.89
C PRO A 77 22.35 -1.38 -19.36
N TYR A 78 21.41 -2.27 -19.65
CA TYR A 78 20.01 -2.14 -19.23
C TYR A 78 19.86 -1.93 -17.71
N ASP A 79 20.71 -2.60 -16.93
CA ASP A 79 20.68 -2.61 -15.46
C ASP A 79 21.42 -1.44 -14.80
N SER A 80 22.08 -0.60 -15.61
CA SER A 80 22.72 0.63 -15.11
C SER A 80 21.68 1.61 -14.57
N ASP A 81 22.09 2.37 -13.56
CA ASP A 81 21.23 3.36 -12.91
C ASP A 81 20.88 4.50 -13.87
N GLU A 82 21.80 4.88 -14.75
CA GLU A 82 21.58 5.89 -15.78
C GLU A 82 20.54 5.43 -16.80
N ALA A 83 20.60 4.18 -17.27
CA ALA A 83 19.59 3.65 -18.18
C ALA A 83 18.22 3.55 -17.49
N GLY A 84 18.20 3.14 -16.22
CA GLY A 84 16.99 3.11 -15.39
C GLY A 84 16.37 4.50 -15.25
N LEU A 85 17.16 5.50 -14.88
CA LEU A 85 16.71 6.89 -14.70
C LEU A 85 16.10 7.44 -15.99
N LEU A 86 16.73 7.19 -17.14
CA LEU A 86 16.22 7.64 -18.44
C LEU A 86 14.90 6.94 -18.80
N ARG A 87 14.78 5.62 -18.61
CA ARG A 87 13.52 4.88 -18.85
C ARG A 87 12.38 5.38 -17.96
N VAL A 88 12.64 5.54 -16.66
CA VAL A 88 11.62 6.00 -15.70
C VAL A 88 11.21 7.43 -16.02
N THR A 89 12.17 8.32 -16.24
CA THR A 89 11.90 9.74 -16.54
C THR A 89 11.12 9.89 -17.84
N ARG A 90 11.49 9.15 -18.89
CA ARG A 90 10.77 9.12 -20.17
C ARG A 90 9.30 8.76 -19.96
N ARG A 91 9.03 7.65 -19.26
CA ARG A 91 7.67 7.18 -18.98
C ARG A 91 6.87 8.21 -18.18
N LEU A 92 7.47 8.83 -17.16
CA LEU A 92 6.80 9.88 -16.38
C LEU A 92 6.47 11.11 -17.22
N TYR A 93 7.43 11.58 -18.02
CA TYR A 93 7.25 12.71 -18.93
C TYR A 93 6.12 12.45 -19.94
N GLU A 94 6.19 11.33 -20.67
CA GLU A 94 5.21 10.97 -21.70
C GLU A 94 3.80 10.84 -21.13
N LYS A 95 3.65 10.25 -19.94
CA LYS A 95 2.35 10.18 -19.27
C LYS A 95 1.85 11.57 -18.87
N ALA A 96 2.72 12.41 -18.34
CA ALA A 96 2.34 13.74 -17.85
C ALA A 96 1.89 14.66 -19.00
N VAL A 97 2.59 14.66 -20.14
CA VAL A 97 2.26 15.54 -21.29
C VAL A 97 1.01 15.10 -22.05
N LYS A 98 0.61 13.83 -21.96
CA LYS A 98 -0.63 13.32 -22.59
C LYS A 98 -1.91 13.88 -21.96
N VAL A 99 -1.85 14.43 -20.75
CA VAL A 99 -3.03 14.84 -19.98
C VAL A 99 -3.15 16.37 -19.98
N PRO A 100 -4.21 16.95 -20.56
CA PRO A 100 -4.38 18.40 -20.58
C PRO A 100 -4.49 19.02 -19.18
N PRO A 101 -3.82 20.15 -18.91
CA PRO A 101 -3.94 20.85 -17.62
C PRO A 101 -5.38 21.19 -17.22
N ALA A 102 -6.21 21.57 -18.20
CA ALA A 102 -7.63 21.85 -17.97
C ALA A 102 -8.42 20.62 -17.51
N PHE A 103 -8.06 19.42 -17.99
CA PHE A 103 -8.65 18.16 -17.52
C PHE A 103 -8.25 17.89 -16.07
N LYS A 104 -6.96 18.00 -15.73
CA LYS A 104 -6.46 17.82 -14.35
C LYS A 104 -7.18 18.77 -13.38
N ALA A 105 -7.29 20.06 -13.71
CA ALA A 105 -8.00 21.04 -12.88
C ALA A 105 -9.47 20.67 -12.67
N ARG A 106 -10.17 20.22 -13.73
CA ARG A 106 -11.57 19.77 -13.65
C ARG A 106 -11.71 18.51 -12.78
N LEU A 107 -10.82 17.54 -12.93
CA LEU A 107 -10.81 16.31 -12.14
C LEU A 107 -10.57 16.62 -10.66
N SER A 108 -9.53 17.39 -10.31
CA SER A 108 -9.23 17.76 -8.92
C SER A 108 -10.37 18.53 -8.25
N ALA A 109 -10.97 19.50 -8.96
CA ALA A 109 -12.11 20.24 -8.42
C ALA A 109 -13.36 19.36 -8.21
N HIS A 110 -13.54 18.33 -9.05
CA HIS A 110 -14.61 17.34 -8.89
C HIS A 110 -14.37 16.43 -7.68
N LEU A 111 -13.18 15.84 -7.58
CA LEU A 111 -12.83 14.91 -6.49
C LEU A 111 -12.91 15.60 -5.11
N SER A 112 -12.42 16.84 -5.00
CA SER A 112 -12.53 17.61 -3.76
C SER A 112 -13.99 17.79 -3.31
N LYS A 113 -14.92 18.06 -4.25
CA LYS A 113 -16.35 18.16 -3.94
C LYS A 113 -16.97 16.81 -3.61
N SER A 114 -16.61 15.77 -4.36
CA SER A 114 -17.06 14.40 -4.15
C SER A 114 -16.69 13.90 -2.74
N TYR A 115 -15.44 14.13 -2.32
CA TYR A 115 -14.97 13.81 -0.98
C TYR A 115 -15.80 14.52 0.10
N GLN A 116 -16.06 15.83 -0.03
CA GLN A 116 -16.85 16.58 0.96
C GLN A 116 -18.30 16.11 1.05
N VAL A 117 -18.89 15.65 -0.05
CA VAL A 117 -20.23 15.04 -0.01
C VAL A 117 -20.17 13.68 0.68
N TRP A 118 -19.15 12.87 0.37
CA TRP A 118 -18.96 11.55 0.98
C TRP A 118 -18.76 11.61 2.50
N THR A 119 -17.99 12.58 3.02
CA THR A 119 -17.77 12.71 4.48
C THR A 119 -19.06 12.96 5.27
N LEU A 120 -20.08 13.56 4.64
CA LEU A 120 -21.41 13.75 5.21
C LEU A 120 -22.35 12.57 4.90
N ALA A 121 -22.28 12.04 3.69
CA ALA A 121 -23.19 11.00 3.21
C ALA A 121 -22.92 9.63 3.85
N ARG A 122 -21.65 9.26 4.08
CA ARG A 122 -21.29 7.99 4.73
C ARG A 122 -21.94 7.86 6.12
N PRO A 123 -21.73 8.77 7.09
CA PRO A 123 -22.36 8.65 8.41
C PRO A 123 -23.88 8.75 8.34
N ALA A 124 -24.44 9.41 7.32
CA ALA A 124 -25.89 9.50 7.09
C ALA A 124 -26.49 8.30 6.33
N ASN A 125 -25.69 7.33 5.90
CA ASN A 125 -26.12 6.21 5.05
C ASN A 125 -26.80 6.68 3.73
N ASP A 126 -26.37 7.82 3.18
CA ASP A 126 -27.03 8.46 2.04
C ASP A 126 -26.27 8.23 0.73
N PHE A 127 -26.47 7.06 0.13
CA PHE A 127 -25.88 6.77 -1.18
C PHE A 127 -26.43 7.70 -2.29
N ALA A 128 -27.69 8.12 -2.18
CA ALA A 128 -28.32 8.98 -3.19
C ALA A 128 -27.61 10.33 -3.31
N ALA A 129 -27.11 10.89 -2.19
CA ALA A 129 -26.31 12.12 -2.21
C ALA A 129 -25.00 12.00 -2.99
N VAL A 130 -24.30 10.86 -2.89
CA VAL A 130 -23.01 10.65 -3.59
C VAL A 130 -23.16 10.09 -5.00
N GLN A 131 -24.28 9.44 -5.33
CA GLN A 131 -24.50 8.82 -6.63
C GLN A 131 -24.15 9.74 -7.83
N PRO A 132 -24.68 10.98 -7.94
CA PRO A 132 -24.37 11.84 -9.08
C PRO A 132 -22.88 12.24 -9.15
N TYR A 133 -22.21 12.31 -7.99
CA TYR A 133 -20.77 12.57 -7.94
C TYR A 133 -19.97 11.37 -8.41
N LEU A 134 -20.36 10.17 -8.00
CA LEU A 134 -19.72 8.92 -8.38
C LEU A 134 -19.92 8.60 -9.88
N GLU A 135 -21.10 8.89 -10.44
CA GLU A 135 -21.36 8.83 -11.89
C GLU A 135 -20.43 9.78 -12.67
N LYS A 136 -20.24 11.00 -12.16
CA LYS A 136 -19.30 11.95 -12.76
C LYS A 136 -17.84 11.54 -12.57
N THR A 137 -17.48 10.95 -11.43
CA THR A 137 -16.15 10.35 -11.21
C THR A 137 -15.90 9.25 -12.23
N LEU A 138 -16.87 8.37 -12.48
CA LEU A 138 -16.76 7.31 -13.48
C LEU A 138 -16.54 7.90 -14.89
N SER A 139 -17.33 8.91 -15.28
CA SER A 139 -17.17 9.60 -16.56
C SER A 139 -15.77 10.21 -16.72
N LEU A 140 -15.28 10.90 -15.68
CA LEU A 140 -13.94 11.50 -15.70
C LEU A 140 -12.84 10.44 -15.67
N SER A 141 -13.03 9.31 -15.01
CA SER A 141 -12.06 8.20 -14.97
C SER A 141 -11.92 7.56 -16.35
N ARG A 142 -13.04 7.35 -17.05
CA ARG A 142 -13.03 6.93 -18.46
C ARG A 142 -12.32 7.97 -19.32
N GLU A 143 -12.70 9.24 -19.22
CA GLU A 143 -12.01 10.32 -19.97
C GLU A 143 -10.50 10.32 -19.70
N TYR A 144 -10.08 10.11 -18.45
CA TYR A 144 -8.67 10.04 -18.08
C TYR A 144 -7.95 8.88 -18.79
N ALA A 145 -8.56 7.70 -18.82
CA ALA A 145 -8.03 6.54 -19.52
C ALA A 145 -7.88 6.77 -21.04
N HIS A 146 -8.79 7.54 -21.67
CA HIS A 146 -8.75 7.82 -23.10
C HIS A 146 -7.56 8.71 -23.54
N PHE A 147 -6.87 9.38 -22.62
CA PHE A 147 -5.58 10.03 -22.94
C PHE A 147 -4.45 9.02 -23.22
N PHE A 148 -4.70 7.73 -23.00
CA PHE A 148 -3.75 6.64 -23.19
C PHE A 148 -4.32 5.55 -24.12
N PRO A 149 -4.53 5.85 -25.41
CA PRO A 149 -5.20 4.96 -26.36
C PRO A 149 -4.40 3.69 -26.69
N ASP A 150 -3.11 3.65 -26.34
CA ASP A 150 -2.21 2.53 -26.62
C ASP A 150 -2.45 1.32 -25.69
N TYR A 151 -3.22 1.48 -24.62
CA TYR A 151 -3.56 0.38 -23.71
C TYR A 151 -4.74 -0.44 -24.24
N ALA A 152 -4.71 -1.75 -23.98
CA ALA A 152 -5.69 -2.69 -24.48
C ALA A 152 -7.05 -2.54 -23.79
N LEU A 153 -7.06 -2.35 -22.46
CA LEU A 153 -8.28 -2.24 -21.65
C LEU A 153 -8.33 -0.89 -20.93
N ILE A 154 -9.55 -0.37 -20.77
CA ILE A 154 -9.80 0.97 -20.21
C ILE A 154 -9.24 1.18 -18.79
N ALA A 155 -9.11 0.10 -18.01
CA ALA A 155 -8.57 0.16 -16.65
C ALA A 155 -7.05 0.06 -16.61
N ASP A 156 -6.40 -0.47 -17.65
CA ASP A 156 -4.94 -0.67 -17.67
C ASP A 156 -4.15 0.62 -17.41
N PRO A 157 -4.41 1.77 -18.06
CA PRO A 157 -3.64 2.98 -17.77
C PRO A 157 -3.83 3.47 -16.33
N LEU A 158 -5.00 3.21 -15.73
CA LEU A 158 -5.32 3.61 -14.36
C LEU A 158 -4.58 2.73 -13.33
N ILE A 159 -4.48 1.42 -13.61
CA ILE A 159 -3.67 0.47 -12.84
C ILE A 159 -2.18 0.81 -12.97
N ASP A 160 -1.71 1.09 -14.18
CA ASP A 160 -0.30 1.34 -14.51
C ASP A 160 0.28 2.61 -13.84
N PHE A 161 -0.57 3.51 -13.34
CA PHE A 161 -0.14 4.63 -12.49
C PHE A 161 0.36 4.18 -11.12
N LYS A 162 -0.24 3.12 -10.54
CA LYS A 162 0.19 2.55 -9.25
C LYS A 162 1.16 1.40 -9.43
N ASP A 163 0.95 0.58 -10.45
CA ASP A 163 1.70 -0.66 -10.71
C ASP A 163 2.19 -0.70 -12.15
N THR A 164 3.34 -0.06 -12.38
CA THR A 164 3.93 0.04 -13.72
C THR A 164 4.15 -1.35 -14.34
N GLY A 165 3.60 -1.53 -15.54
CA GLY A 165 3.63 -2.75 -16.34
C GLY A 165 2.51 -3.74 -16.01
N MET A 166 1.69 -3.47 -14.99
CA MET A 166 0.60 -4.36 -14.60
C MET A 166 -0.65 -4.08 -15.45
N THR A 167 -1.35 -5.15 -15.84
CA THR A 167 -2.53 -5.07 -16.70
C THR A 167 -3.68 -5.88 -16.12
N VAL A 168 -4.90 -5.59 -16.53
CA VAL A 168 -6.08 -6.39 -16.21
C VAL A 168 -5.91 -7.83 -16.69
N ALA A 169 -5.29 -8.04 -17.85
CA ALA A 169 -5.02 -9.37 -18.38
C ALA A 169 -4.09 -10.19 -17.48
N ALA A 170 -3.15 -9.53 -16.80
CA ALA A 170 -2.32 -10.17 -15.78
C ALA A 170 -3.10 -10.40 -14.48
N ILE A 171 -3.86 -9.40 -14.00
CA ILE A 171 -4.52 -9.43 -12.69
C ILE A 171 -5.72 -10.38 -12.61
N ARG A 172 -6.63 -10.27 -13.58
CA ARG A 172 -7.94 -10.93 -13.55
C ARG A 172 -7.85 -12.46 -13.35
N PRO A 173 -6.96 -13.20 -14.05
CA PRO A 173 -6.88 -14.65 -13.88
C PRO A 173 -6.47 -15.08 -12.48
N PHE A 174 -5.46 -14.46 -11.87
CA PHE A 174 -5.00 -14.89 -10.55
C PHE A 174 -5.88 -14.37 -9.41
N PHE A 175 -6.58 -13.22 -9.57
CA PHE A 175 -7.61 -12.81 -8.61
C PHE A 175 -8.82 -13.77 -8.63
N ALA A 176 -9.25 -14.21 -9.81
CA ALA A 176 -10.28 -15.23 -9.93
C ALA A 176 -9.86 -16.55 -9.26
N GLU A 177 -8.60 -16.94 -9.44
CA GLU A 177 -8.03 -18.11 -8.77
C GLU A 177 -7.96 -17.96 -7.26
N LEU A 178 -7.43 -16.83 -6.77
CA LEU A 178 -7.29 -16.55 -5.36
C LEU A 178 -8.66 -16.59 -4.67
N ARG A 179 -9.67 -15.94 -5.24
CA ARG A 179 -11.05 -16.02 -4.74
C ARG A 179 -11.57 -17.46 -4.68
N ARG A 180 -11.32 -18.26 -5.71
CA ARG A 180 -11.75 -19.67 -5.78
C ARG A 180 -11.15 -20.52 -4.66
N GLN A 181 -9.94 -20.19 -4.21
CA GLN A 181 -9.25 -20.88 -3.11
C GLN A 181 -9.68 -20.33 -1.73
N LEU A 182 -9.79 -19.00 -1.57
CA LEU A 182 -10.07 -18.36 -0.29
C LEU A 182 -11.52 -18.55 0.18
N VAL A 183 -12.51 -18.47 -0.70
CA VAL A 183 -13.93 -18.57 -0.30
C VAL A 183 -14.24 -19.89 0.42
N PRO A 184 -13.84 -21.07 -0.10
CA PRO A 184 -13.99 -22.32 0.65
C PRO A 184 -13.22 -22.33 1.97
N MET A 185 -11.97 -21.86 2.00
CA MET A 185 -11.17 -21.84 3.24
C MET A 185 -11.80 -20.99 4.34
N ILE A 186 -12.34 -19.81 3.99
CA ILE A 186 -13.06 -18.96 4.94
C ILE A 186 -14.34 -19.63 5.41
N LYS A 187 -15.06 -20.31 4.51
CA LYS A 187 -16.25 -21.08 4.89
C LYS A 187 -15.90 -22.14 5.93
N ASP A 188 -14.84 -22.93 5.68
CA ASP A 188 -14.40 -23.98 6.59
C ASP A 188 -13.99 -23.42 7.96
N ILE A 189 -13.27 -22.29 7.99
CA ILE A 189 -12.89 -21.59 9.24
C ILE A 189 -14.13 -21.12 10.03
N ARG A 190 -15.16 -20.60 9.37
CA ARG A 190 -16.38 -20.14 10.04
C ARG A 190 -17.17 -21.26 10.71
N GLU A 191 -16.97 -22.49 10.27
CA GLU A 191 -17.60 -23.68 10.85
C GLU A 191 -16.82 -24.18 12.10
N GLN A 192 -15.67 -23.57 12.41
CA GLN A 192 -14.86 -23.87 13.60
C GLN A 192 -15.18 -22.94 14.79
N PRO A 193 -14.87 -23.36 16.03
CA PRO A 193 -14.95 -22.48 17.19
C PRO A 193 -14.04 -21.26 17.05
N LEU A 194 -14.56 -20.07 17.34
CA LEU A 194 -13.77 -18.84 17.32
C LEU A 194 -12.75 -18.83 18.46
N PRO A 195 -11.47 -18.51 18.20
CA PRO A 195 -10.50 -18.24 19.26
C PRO A 195 -10.98 -17.12 20.20
N ASP A 196 -10.75 -17.30 21.50
CA ASP A 196 -10.89 -16.22 22.47
C ASP A 196 -9.83 -15.16 22.21
N ASN A 197 -10.28 -13.93 21.96
CA ASN A 197 -9.43 -12.77 21.72
C ASN A 197 -9.58 -11.69 22.81
N SER A 198 -10.27 -11.98 23.91
CA SER A 198 -10.51 -11.02 25.00
C SER A 198 -9.23 -10.45 25.60
N CYS A 199 -8.11 -11.17 25.53
CA CYS A 199 -6.80 -10.69 25.97
C CYS A 199 -6.31 -9.45 25.18
N LEU A 200 -6.76 -9.27 23.93
CA LEU A 200 -6.43 -8.09 23.11
C LEU A 200 -7.30 -6.88 23.45
N TYR A 201 -8.48 -7.11 24.05
CA TYR A 201 -9.48 -6.08 24.34
C TYR A 201 -9.60 -5.80 25.83
N ARG A 202 -8.52 -5.26 26.39
CA ARG A 202 -8.42 -4.72 27.75
C ARG A 202 -7.88 -3.30 27.67
N THR A 203 -7.81 -2.59 28.80
CA THR A 203 -7.21 -1.24 28.81
C THR A 203 -5.68 -1.34 28.88
N PHE A 204 -5.01 -0.88 27.83
CA PHE A 204 -3.56 -0.81 27.66
C PHE A 204 -3.13 0.66 27.55
N PRO A 205 -2.39 1.21 28.54
CA PRO A 205 -2.02 2.63 28.53
C PRO A 205 -1.26 3.06 27.27
N THR A 206 -1.68 4.15 26.63
CA THR A 206 -1.11 4.65 25.37
C THR A 206 0.41 4.80 25.42
N ALA A 207 0.95 5.40 26.49
CA ALA A 207 2.39 5.61 26.62
C ALA A 207 3.17 4.29 26.64
N ALA A 208 2.62 3.24 27.26
CA ALA A 208 3.24 1.92 27.32
C ALA A 208 3.17 1.22 25.96
N GLN A 209 2.04 1.30 25.24
CA GLN A 209 1.92 0.78 23.88
C GLN A 209 2.95 1.42 22.94
N LEU A 210 3.03 2.76 22.95
CA LEU A 210 3.98 3.51 22.12
C LEU A 210 5.44 3.21 22.48
N SER A 211 5.76 3.07 23.77
CA SER A 211 7.11 2.69 24.18
C SER A 211 7.50 1.31 23.68
N PHE A 212 6.59 0.33 23.78
CA PHE A 212 6.83 -1.03 23.32
C PHE A 212 7.04 -1.09 21.81
N VAL A 213 6.13 -0.51 21.01
CA VAL A 213 6.26 -0.55 19.54
C VAL A 213 7.51 0.19 19.06
N ARG A 214 7.92 1.28 19.73
CA ARG A 214 9.18 2.00 19.42
C ARG A 214 10.41 1.13 19.65
N GLU A 215 10.43 0.34 20.72
CA GLU A 215 11.53 -0.62 20.96
C GLU A 215 11.56 -1.69 19.87
N VAL A 216 10.40 -2.26 19.52
CA VAL A 216 10.27 -3.30 18.49
C VAL A 216 10.80 -2.80 17.14
N ILE A 217 10.32 -1.67 16.63
CA ILE A 217 10.73 -1.17 15.31
C ILE A 217 12.20 -0.76 15.27
N LYS A 218 12.73 -0.22 16.38
CA LYS A 218 14.16 0.07 16.50
C LYS A 218 14.99 -1.21 16.39
N ASN A 219 14.56 -2.27 17.06
CA ASN A 219 15.24 -3.57 17.03
C ASN A 219 15.17 -4.25 15.66
N ILE A 220 14.05 -4.09 14.94
CA ILE A 220 13.90 -4.60 13.57
C ILE A 220 14.86 -3.87 12.60
N GLY A 221 15.07 -2.57 12.81
CA GLY A 221 16.07 -1.79 12.08
C GLY A 221 15.58 -0.45 11.53
N PHE A 222 14.45 0.06 12.02
CA PHE A 222 14.01 1.43 11.69
C PHE A 222 15.01 2.45 12.25
N ASP A 223 15.54 3.30 11.38
CA ASP A 223 16.54 4.30 11.74
C ASP A 223 15.88 5.61 12.18
N PHE A 224 15.89 5.87 13.48
CA PHE A 224 15.32 7.09 14.07
C PHE A 224 16.18 8.35 13.83
N GLU A 225 17.42 8.24 13.35
CA GLU A 225 18.18 9.41 12.91
C GLU A 225 17.74 9.87 11.51
N ARG A 226 17.07 8.98 10.77
CA ARG A 226 16.52 9.23 9.43
C ARG A 226 15.00 9.16 9.38
N GLY A 227 14.34 9.27 10.53
CA GLY A 227 12.90 9.10 10.61
C GLY A 227 12.30 9.32 11.98
N ARG A 228 10.97 9.33 12.04
CA ARG A 228 10.21 9.47 13.29
C ARG A 228 8.84 8.83 13.19
N GLN A 229 8.26 8.57 14.36
CA GLN A 229 6.89 8.09 14.52
C GLN A 229 6.04 9.11 15.28
N ASP A 230 4.84 9.36 14.75
CA ASP A 230 3.82 10.27 15.28
C ASP A 230 2.43 9.64 15.36
N LEU A 231 1.45 10.37 15.89
CA LEU A 231 0.05 9.97 15.90
C LEU A 231 -0.73 10.62 14.76
N SER A 232 -1.63 9.85 14.13
CA SER A 232 -2.60 10.35 13.16
C SER A 232 -3.91 9.55 13.27
N PRO A 233 -5.05 10.05 12.75
CA PRO A 233 -6.29 9.28 12.71
C PRO A 233 -6.22 8.04 11.81
N HIS A 234 -5.41 8.11 10.74
CA HIS A 234 -5.19 7.05 9.77
C HIS A 234 -3.68 6.88 9.59
N PRO A 235 -3.09 5.77 10.08
CA PRO A 235 -1.66 5.48 9.89
C PRO A 235 -1.24 5.60 8.42
N PHE A 236 -0.03 6.13 8.22
CA PHE A 236 0.61 6.27 6.92
C PHE A 236 2.12 6.50 7.08
N GLU A 237 2.87 6.15 6.06
CA GLU A 237 4.27 6.48 5.81
C GLU A 237 4.39 7.70 4.88
N SER A 238 5.44 8.50 5.05
CA SER A 238 5.79 9.59 4.16
C SER A 238 7.31 9.72 3.94
N LEU A 239 7.75 9.36 2.74
CA LEU A 239 9.08 9.65 2.20
C LEU A 239 9.22 11.15 1.85
N ILE A 240 9.94 11.91 2.69
CA ILE A 240 10.30 13.32 2.40
C ILE A 240 11.66 13.37 1.71
N SER A 241 12.60 12.56 2.18
CA SER A 241 13.89 12.27 1.53
C SER A 241 14.38 10.92 2.02
N ILE A 242 15.40 10.34 1.40
CA ILE A 242 16.02 9.11 1.91
C ILE A 242 16.51 9.32 3.36
N GLY A 243 16.88 10.54 3.74
CA GLY A 243 17.26 10.91 5.11
C GLY A 243 16.12 11.34 6.04
N ASP A 244 14.87 11.39 5.59
CA ASP A 244 13.70 11.80 6.39
C ASP A 244 12.47 10.99 5.93
N VAL A 245 12.33 9.81 6.53
CA VAL A 245 11.24 8.85 6.29
C VAL A 245 10.40 8.79 7.55
N ARG A 246 9.16 9.27 7.48
CA ARG A 246 8.28 9.39 8.65
C ARG A 246 7.16 8.39 8.57
N MET A 247 6.70 7.93 9.72
CA MET A 247 5.47 7.15 9.80
C MET A 247 4.57 7.66 10.92
N THR A 248 3.30 7.31 10.84
CA THR A 248 2.33 7.56 11.89
C THR A 248 1.69 6.26 12.34
N THR A 249 1.19 6.25 13.56
CA THR A 249 0.34 5.17 14.08
C THR A 249 -0.88 5.78 14.74
N ARG A 250 -1.83 4.93 15.12
CA ARG A 250 -2.97 5.30 15.98
C ARG A 250 -2.97 4.40 17.19
N VAL A 251 -3.48 4.91 18.30
CA VAL A 251 -3.57 4.13 19.54
C VAL A 251 -5.01 4.01 19.96
N GLN A 252 -5.45 2.78 20.19
CA GLN A 252 -6.67 2.48 20.91
C GLN A 252 -6.31 1.86 22.25
N GLU A 253 -6.72 2.51 23.35
CA GLU A 253 -6.46 1.98 24.69
C GLU A 253 -7.12 0.63 24.91
N ASN A 254 -8.20 0.32 24.20
CA ASN A 254 -8.99 -0.89 24.38
C ASN A 254 -8.73 -1.98 23.32
N ASP A 255 -7.74 -1.79 22.45
CA ASP A 255 -7.32 -2.77 21.45
C ASP A 255 -5.80 -2.74 21.29
N LEU A 256 -5.12 -3.72 21.88
CA LEU A 256 -3.67 -3.82 21.85
C LEU A 256 -3.13 -4.12 20.45
N SER A 257 -3.91 -4.84 19.63
CA SER A 257 -3.44 -5.35 18.35
C SER A 257 -3.28 -4.24 17.33
N GLN A 258 -4.18 -3.25 17.36
CA GLN A 258 -4.21 -2.19 16.35
C GLN A 258 -2.93 -1.35 16.33
N THR A 259 -2.54 -0.75 17.46
CA THR A 259 -1.32 0.09 17.53
C THR A 259 -0.08 -0.67 17.04
N PHE A 260 0.01 -1.94 17.43
CA PHE A 260 1.14 -2.80 17.13
C PHE A 260 1.20 -3.14 15.63
N LEU A 261 0.10 -3.64 15.06
CA LEU A 261 0.04 -4.05 13.66
C LEU A 261 0.12 -2.85 12.72
N ASP A 262 -0.57 -1.76 13.03
CA ASP A 262 -0.48 -0.50 12.27
C ASP A 262 0.97 0.02 12.27
N THR A 263 1.66 -0.05 13.42
CA THR A 263 3.08 0.37 13.49
C THR A 263 3.98 -0.52 12.64
N LEU A 264 3.82 -1.85 12.68
CA LEU A 264 4.64 -2.75 11.87
C LEU A 264 4.35 -2.61 10.38
N HIS A 265 3.09 -2.34 10.01
CA HIS A 265 2.69 -2.07 8.65
C HIS A 265 3.42 -0.85 8.09
N GLU A 266 3.29 0.31 8.77
CA GLU A 266 3.94 1.54 8.32
C GLU A 266 5.47 1.46 8.43
N MET A 267 6.01 0.71 9.40
CA MET A 267 7.44 0.42 9.46
C MET A 267 7.91 -0.34 8.23
N GLY A 268 7.13 -1.31 7.72
CA GLY A 268 7.52 -2.06 6.54
C GLY A 268 7.61 -1.18 5.28
N HIS A 269 6.71 -0.21 5.12
CA HIS A 269 6.86 0.84 4.09
C HIS A 269 8.13 1.66 4.34
N ALA A 270 8.33 2.12 5.57
CA ALA A 270 9.45 3.00 5.91
C ALA A 270 10.82 2.31 5.77
N LEU A 271 10.93 1.00 6.04
CA LEU A 271 12.16 0.25 5.84
C LEU A 271 12.53 0.13 4.36
N TYR A 272 11.55 0.03 3.46
CA TYR A 272 11.81 0.13 2.03
C TYR A 272 12.42 1.50 1.74
N ASP A 273 11.75 2.57 2.12
CA ASP A 273 12.20 3.92 1.79
C ASP A 273 13.55 4.30 2.43
N GLN A 274 13.83 3.83 3.65
CA GLN A 274 15.14 3.96 4.28
C GLN A 274 16.22 3.08 3.61
N GLY A 275 15.81 2.01 2.94
CA GLY A 275 16.66 1.07 2.20
C GLY A 275 16.99 1.50 0.77
N LEU A 276 16.38 2.56 0.24
CA LEU A 276 16.67 3.12 -1.08
C LEU A 276 18.17 3.47 -1.22
N TYR A 277 18.70 3.36 -2.44
CA TYR A 277 20.10 3.68 -2.71
C TYR A 277 20.35 5.18 -2.58
N PRO A 278 21.28 5.64 -1.73
CA PRO A 278 21.46 7.07 -1.45
C PRO A 278 21.74 7.95 -2.69
N ASP A 279 22.43 7.42 -3.71
CA ASP A 279 22.73 8.20 -4.93
C ASP A 279 21.49 8.44 -5.82
N PHE A 280 20.35 7.80 -5.51
CA PHE A 280 19.09 8.11 -6.18
C PHE A 280 18.41 9.37 -5.64
N GLU A 281 18.88 9.92 -4.52
CA GLU A 281 18.34 11.13 -3.90
C GLU A 281 18.18 12.25 -4.94
N GLY A 282 17.04 12.95 -4.88
CA GLY A 282 16.70 13.97 -5.87
C GLY A 282 16.42 13.43 -7.28
N THR A 283 16.19 12.13 -7.47
CA THR A 283 15.76 11.57 -8.76
C THR A 283 14.47 10.76 -8.60
N PRO A 284 13.72 10.52 -9.70
CA PRO A 284 12.58 9.60 -9.68
C PRO A 284 12.92 8.14 -9.34
N LEU A 285 14.20 7.78 -9.23
CA LEU A 285 14.58 6.44 -8.76
C LEU A 285 14.51 6.30 -7.23
N ALA A 286 14.57 7.41 -6.47
CA ALA A 286 14.42 7.44 -5.01
C ALA A 286 12.95 7.41 -4.63
N ASP A 287 12.31 6.29 -4.96
CA ASP A 287 10.91 5.99 -4.71
C ASP A 287 10.74 4.47 -4.89
N SER A 288 9.64 3.93 -4.40
CA SER A 288 9.32 2.50 -4.46
C SER A 288 8.95 2.03 -5.88
N ALA A 289 9.26 0.78 -6.23
CA ALA A 289 9.05 0.24 -7.57
C ALA A 289 7.59 0.32 -8.03
N SER A 290 6.66 0.01 -7.13
CA SER A 290 5.22 0.19 -7.31
C SER A 290 4.48 0.07 -5.98
N ALA A 291 3.21 0.48 -5.97
CA ALA A 291 2.34 0.34 -4.79
C ALA A 291 2.26 -1.12 -4.30
N SER A 292 2.21 -2.11 -5.20
CA SER A 292 2.23 -3.53 -4.81
C SER A 292 3.53 -3.94 -4.13
N VAL A 293 4.68 -3.43 -4.57
CA VAL A 293 5.97 -3.76 -3.95
C VAL A 293 6.08 -3.09 -2.59
N THR A 294 5.67 -1.83 -2.46
CA THR A 294 5.65 -1.13 -1.15
C THR A 294 4.75 -1.86 -0.16
N GLU A 295 3.52 -2.17 -0.56
CA GLU A 295 2.58 -2.94 0.27
C GLU A 295 3.13 -4.32 0.63
N SER A 296 3.87 -4.97 -0.26
CA SER A 296 4.48 -6.26 0.06
C SER A 296 5.44 -6.19 1.24
N GLN A 297 6.12 -5.06 1.44
CA GLN A 297 7.03 -4.87 2.57
C GLN A 297 6.27 -4.60 3.85
N ALA A 298 5.24 -3.74 3.81
CA ALA A 298 4.34 -3.55 4.92
C ALA A 298 3.70 -4.86 5.38
N ARG A 299 3.16 -5.67 4.45
CA ARG A 299 2.53 -6.95 4.75
C ARG A 299 3.51 -8.03 5.18
N LEU A 300 4.75 -8.00 4.69
CA LEU A 300 5.80 -8.90 5.16
C LEU A 300 6.03 -8.65 6.66
N TRP A 301 6.31 -7.41 7.04
CA TRP A 301 6.63 -7.07 8.43
C TRP A 301 5.42 -7.15 9.36
N GLU A 302 4.23 -6.73 8.92
CA GLU A 302 2.98 -6.83 9.68
C GLU A 302 2.53 -8.29 9.86
N ASN A 303 2.31 -9.01 8.76
CA ASN A 303 1.58 -10.27 8.75
C ASN A 303 2.52 -11.47 8.79
N VAL A 304 3.49 -11.53 7.87
CA VAL A 304 4.40 -12.68 7.77
C VAL A 304 5.30 -12.77 8.99
N ILE A 305 5.77 -11.62 9.49
CA ILE A 305 6.65 -11.53 10.66
C ILE A 305 5.84 -11.21 11.94
N GLY A 306 5.18 -10.06 12.00
CA GLY A 306 4.52 -9.53 13.20
C GLY A 306 3.37 -10.37 13.74
N ARG A 307 2.77 -11.23 12.92
CA ARG A 307 1.75 -12.21 13.35
C ARG A 307 2.27 -13.64 13.44
N SER A 308 3.58 -13.87 13.27
CA SER A 308 4.17 -15.20 13.34
C SER A 308 4.39 -15.67 14.78
N ARG A 309 4.40 -17.00 14.96
CA ARG A 309 4.77 -17.63 16.23
C ARG A 309 6.22 -17.30 16.63
N TYR A 310 7.15 -17.28 15.67
CA TYR A 310 8.56 -16.98 15.90
C TYR A 310 8.74 -15.59 16.51
N PHE A 311 8.08 -14.58 15.96
CA PHE A 311 8.12 -13.22 16.48
C PHE A 311 7.61 -13.14 17.92
N TRP A 312 6.48 -13.79 18.20
CA TRP A 312 5.87 -13.73 19.54
C TRP A 312 6.57 -14.60 20.57
N ASN A 313 7.33 -15.64 20.19
CA ASN A 313 8.21 -16.36 21.11
C ASN A 313 9.20 -15.40 21.80
N TYR A 314 9.72 -14.42 21.06
CA TYR A 314 10.65 -13.43 21.60
C TYR A 314 9.95 -12.27 22.33
N TYR A 315 8.93 -11.67 21.69
CA TYR A 315 8.35 -10.42 22.18
C TYR A 315 7.22 -10.61 23.20
N TYR A 316 6.53 -11.74 23.23
CA TYR A 316 5.40 -11.92 24.15
C TYR A 316 5.81 -11.88 25.63
N PRO A 317 6.92 -12.51 26.08
CA PRO A 317 7.37 -12.35 27.47
C PRO A 317 7.67 -10.89 27.85
N LYS A 318 8.20 -10.09 26.91
CA LYS A 318 8.46 -8.66 27.11
C LYS A 318 7.16 -7.86 27.21
N LEU A 319 6.21 -8.16 26.32
CA LEU A 319 4.87 -7.56 26.32
C LEU A 319 4.12 -7.86 27.62
N GLN A 320 4.17 -9.12 28.09
CA GLN A 320 3.59 -9.54 29.36
C GLN A 320 4.21 -8.81 30.56
N ALA A 321 5.53 -8.58 30.55
CA ALA A 321 6.21 -7.85 31.62
C ALA A 321 5.76 -6.38 31.73
N ILE A 322 5.38 -5.76 30.61
CA ILE A 322 4.82 -4.40 30.55
C ILE A 322 3.35 -4.39 30.99
N PHE A 323 2.57 -5.37 30.53
CA PHE A 323 1.12 -5.44 30.74
C PHE A 323 0.72 -6.63 31.64
N GLN A 324 1.32 -6.70 32.84
CA GLN A 324 1.15 -7.83 33.76
C GLN A 324 -0.30 -8.02 34.17
N GLU A 325 -1.01 -6.94 34.53
CA GLU A 325 -2.42 -7.02 34.92
C GLU A 325 -3.31 -7.56 33.78
N GLN A 326 -2.93 -7.25 32.54
CA GLN A 326 -3.67 -7.57 31.33
C GLN A 326 -3.39 -8.99 30.82
N LEU A 327 -2.14 -9.45 30.87
CA LEU A 327 -1.67 -10.61 30.11
C LEU A 327 -1.07 -11.74 30.96
N ASN A 328 -0.87 -11.59 32.27
CA ASN A 328 -0.19 -12.61 33.10
C ASN A 328 -0.92 -13.96 33.15
N SER A 329 -2.25 -13.97 32.97
CA SER A 329 -3.04 -15.21 32.88
C SER A 329 -3.17 -15.76 31.45
N THR A 330 -2.64 -15.07 30.45
CA THR A 330 -2.78 -15.45 29.04
C THR A 330 -1.51 -16.17 28.59
N SER A 331 -1.63 -17.39 28.09
CA SER A 331 -0.49 -18.11 27.51
C SER A 331 -0.10 -17.53 26.15
N LEU A 332 1.15 -17.74 25.72
CA LEU A 332 1.59 -17.37 24.36
C LEU A 332 0.69 -18.00 23.28
N GLU A 333 0.30 -19.27 23.45
CA GLU A 333 -0.57 -19.96 22.49
C GLU A 333 -1.94 -19.28 22.37
N THR A 334 -2.53 -18.89 23.50
CA THR A 334 -3.80 -18.15 23.52
C THR A 334 -3.66 -16.80 22.82
N PHE A 335 -2.59 -16.06 23.11
CA PHE A 335 -2.33 -14.77 22.46
C PHE A 335 -2.08 -14.89 20.96
N TYR A 336 -1.28 -15.87 20.53
CA TYR A 336 -1.00 -16.15 19.13
C TYR A 336 -2.27 -16.51 18.34
N ARG A 337 -3.17 -17.30 18.94
CA ARG A 337 -4.49 -17.58 18.34
C ARG A 337 -5.39 -16.35 18.29
N ALA A 338 -5.35 -15.50 19.32
CA ALA A 338 -6.14 -14.27 19.39
C ALA A 338 -5.77 -13.26 18.29
N ILE A 339 -4.47 -12.99 18.08
CA ILE A 339 -4.00 -12.01 17.09
C ILE A 339 -4.16 -12.49 15.63
N ASN A 340 -4.33 -13.80 15.45
CA ASN A 340 -4.60 -14.46 14.17
C ASN A 340 -6.05 -14.93 14.04
N LYS A 341 -6.97 -14.32 14.79
CA LYS A 341 -8.39 -14.63 14.65
C LYS A 341 -8.88 -14.24 13.25
N VAL A 342 -9.63 -15.15 12.64
CA VAL A 342 -10.26 -14.99 11.34
C VAL A 342 -11.75 -14.91 11.58
N GLN A 343 -12.36 -13.83 11.10
CA GLN A 343 -13.79 -13.62 11.20
C GLN A 343 -14.19 -12.68 10.07
N PRO A 344 -15.02 -13.14 9.10
CA PRO A 344 -15.55 -12.27 8.09
C PRO A 344 -16.18 -11.03 8.72
N SER A 345 -15.69 -9.87 8.32
CA SER A 345 -16.12 -8.58 8.82
C SER A 345 -16.56 -7.71 7.65
N LEU A 346 -17.24 -6.60 7.93
CA LEU A 346 -17.68 -5.69 6.86
C LEU A 346 -16.54 -4.77 6.41
N ILE A 347 -15.65 -4.39 7.34
CA ILE A 347 -14.67 -3.33 7.16
C ILE A 347 -13.34 -3.90 6.66
N ARG A 348 -12.93 -3.52 5.44
CA ARG A 348 -11.72 -4.00 4.77
C ARG A 348 -10.47 -3.73 5.59
N ILE A 349 -10.32 -2.52 6.12
CA ILE A 349 -9.10 -2.13 6.85
C ILE A 349 -8.94 -2.87 8.19
N ASP A 350 -10.01 -3.47 8.69
CA ASP A 350 -10.02 -4.26 9.94
C ASP A 350 -10.17 -5.76 9.65
N ALA A 351 -10.09 -6.18 8.38
CA ALA A 351 -10.24 -7.58 7.99
C ALA A 351 -8.98 -8.38 8.31
N ASP A 352 -9.18 -9.65 8.65
CA ASP A 352 -8.11 -10.62 8.91
C ASP A 352 -7.37 -11.03 7.61
N GLU A 353 -6.20 -11.66 7.72
CA GLU A 353 -5.36 -12.03 6.57
C GLU A 353 -6.06 -12.98 5.58
N MET A 354 -7.05 -13.76 6.01
CA MET A 354 -7.77 -14.69 5.15
C MET A 354 -8.86 -14.00 4.35
N SER A 355 -9.58 -13.06 4.98
CA SER A 355 -10.74 -12.40 4.38
C SER A 355 -10.40 -11.09 3.65
N TYR A 356 -9.29 -10.43 4.01
CA TYR A 356 -8.87 -9.13 3.46
C TYR A 356 -8.83 -9.10 1.93
N ASP A 357 -8.23 -10.10 1.29
CA ASP A 357 -8.08 -10.13 -0.16
C ASP A 357 -9.42 -10.23 -0.90
N LEU A 358 -10.45 -10.84 -0.30
CA LEU A 358 -11.78 -10.86 -0.90
C LEU A 358 -12.41 -9.46 -0.96
N HIS A 359 -12.10 -8.57 0.00
CA HIS A 359 -12.59 -7.19 -0.04
C HIS A 359 -11.97 -6.43 -1.21
N VAL A 360 -10.69 -6.66 -1.47
CA VAL A 360 -9.93 -6.06 -2.56
C VAL A 360 -10.41 -6.59 -3.91
N ILE A 361 -10.53 -7.91 -4.06
CA ILE A 361 -10.98 -8.56 -5.30
C ILE A 361 -12.40 -8.07 -5.67
N LEU A 362 -13.31 -7.99 -4.70
CA LEU A 362 -14.66 -7.45 -4.91
C LEU A 362 -14.61 -6.02 -5.47
N ARG A 363 -13.76 -5.15 -4.92
CA ARG A 363 -13.66 -3.75 -5.37
C ARG A 363 -13.04 -3.66 -6.75
N PHE A 364 -11.97 -4.40 -6.98
CA PHE A 364 -11.33 -4.48 -8.29
C PHE A 364 -12.32 -4.92 -9.36
N ASP A 365 -13.11 -5.97 -9.11
CA ASP A 365 -14.14 -6.44 -10.05
C ASP A 365 -15.18 -5.35 -10.33
N PHE A 366 -15.63 -4.60 -9.31
CA PHE A 366 -16.55 -3.48 -9.52
C PHE A 366 -15.92 -2.32 -10.27
N GLU A 367 -14.65 -1.98 -10.03
CA GLU A 367 -13.95 -0.97 -10.83
C GLU A 367 -13.95 -1.32 -12.31
N LEU A 368 -13.66 -2.59 -12.63
CA LEU A 368 -13.68 -3.08 -14.00
C LEU A 368 -15.10 -3.01 -14.60
N GLN A 369 -16.10 -3.53 -13.89
CA GLN A 369 -17.48 -3.55 -14.39
C GLN A 369 -18.05 -2.13 -14.58
N LEU A 370 -17.73 -1.22 -13.67
CA LEU A 370 -18.10 0.20 -13.79
C LEU A 370 -17.40 0.82 -15.00
N LEU A 371 -16.09 0.64 -15.18
CA LEU A 371 -15.36 1.23 -16.29
C LEU A 371 -15.80 0.66 -17.65
N GLU A 372 -16.00 -0.65 -17.74
CA GLU A 372 -16.46 -1.39 -18.92
C GLU A 372 -17.96 -1.15 -19.22
N GLY A 373 -18.72 -0.63 -18.25
CA GLY A 373 -20.13 -0.30 -18.40
C GLY A 373 -21.08 -1.49 -18.25
N THR A 374 -20.59 -2.61 -17.70
CA THR A 374 -21.40 -3.79 -17.37
C THR A 374 -22.13 -3.65 -16.02
N LEU A 375 -21.75 -2.66 -15.20
CA LEU A 375 -22.45 -2.24 -13.99
C LEU A 375 -22.71 -0.73 -14.01
N ALA A 376 -23.94 -0.31 -13.69
CA ALA A 376 -24.27 1.10 -13.50
C ALA A 376 -24.09 1.50 -12.02
N VAL A 377 -23.71 2.76 -11.78
CA VAL A 377 -23.46 3.27 -10.41
C VAL A 377 -24.67 3.10 -9.50
N ARG A 378 -25.89 3.32 -10.02
CA ARG A 378 -27.14 3.16 -9.24
C ARG A 378 -27.37 1.74 -8.72
N ASP A 379 -26.83 0.73 -9.39
CA ASP A 379 -27.01 -0.69 -9.08
C ASP A 379 -25.86 -1.24 -8.21
N LEU A 380 -24.83 -0.41 -7.97
CA LEU A 380 -23.65 -0.77 -7.18
C LEU A 380 -23.96 -1.17 -5.72
N PRO A 381 -24.89 -0.51 -5.00
CA PRO A 381 -25.20 -0.92 -3.62
C PRO A 381 -25.73 -2.36 -3.52
N GLU A 382 -26.65 -2.74 -4.41
CA GLU A 382 -27.22 -4.07 -4.50
C GLU A 382 -26.16 -5.11 -4.91
N ALA A 383 -25.40 -4.83 -5.97
CA ALA A 383 -24.32 -5.70 -6.43
C ALA A 383 -23.28 -5.93 -5.32
N TYR A 384 -22.94 -4.88 -4.56
CA TYR A 384 -22.03 -4.98 -3.42
C TYR A 384 -22.57 -5.94 -2.36
N ARG A 385 -23.85 -5.81 -1.96
CA ARG A 385 -24.48 -6.70 -0.97
C ARG A 385 -24.53 -8.15 -1.44
N GLU A 386 -24.87 -8.39 -2.71
CA GLU A 386 -24.89 -9.73 -3.30
C GLU A 386 -23.50 -10.37 -3.30
N ARG A 387 -22.48 -9.62 -3.74
CA ARG A 387 -21.10 -10.11 -3.75
C ARG A 387 -20.58 -10.37 -2.34
N PHE A 388 -20.92 -9.52 -1.38
CA PHE A 388 -20.53 -9.73 0.02
C PHE A 388 -21.16 -11.01 0.60
N LYS A 389 -22.44 -11.24 0.33
CA LYS A 389 -23.13 -12.46 0.74
C LYS A 389 -22.51 -13.71 0.12
N ALA A 390 -22.14 -13.66 -1.15
CA ALA A 390 -21.53 -14.79 -1.86
C ALA A 390 -20.13 -15.13 -1.33
N ASP A 391 -19.30 -14.12 -1.06
CA ASP A 391 -17.88 -14.31 -0.75
C ASP A 391 -17.60 -14.46 0.74
N PHE A 392 -18.37 -13.77 1.60
CA PHE A 392 -18.16 -13.72 3.04
C PHE A 392 -19.28 -14.42 3.83
N GLY A 393 -20.44 -14.65 3.21
CA GLY A 393 -21.63 -15.20 3.86
C GLY A 393 -22.25 -14.30 4.92
N ILE A 394 -21.96 -13.00 4.86
CA ILE A 394 -22.63 -11.92 5.61
C ILE A 394 -23.04 -10.82 4.63
N THR A 395 -23.91 -9.90 5.04
CA THR A 395 -24.38 -8.81 4.19
C THR A 395 -24.33 -7.50 4.97
N PRO A 396 -23.75 -6.43 4.40
CA PRO A 396 -23.86 -5.10 5.00
C PRO A 396 -25.33 -4.74 5.22
N PRO A 397 -25.72 -4.31 6.43
CA PRO A 397 -27.11 -3.94 6.73
C PRO A 397 -27.52 -2.64 6.03
N ASP A 398 -26.53 -1.83 5.64
CA ASP A 398 -26.68 -0.52 5.04
C ASP A 398 -25.54 -0.21 4.05
N ASN A 399 -25.54 1.00 3.49
CA ASN A 399 -24.51 1.44 2.55
C ASN A 399 -23.29 2.04 3.25
N ARG A 400 -23.39 2.49 4.51
CA ARG A 400 -22.30 3.11 5.28
C ARG A 400 -21.10 2.18 5.38
N ASP A 401 -21.36 0.92 5.75
CA ASP A 401 -20.36 -0.12 5.88
C ASP A 401 -20.33 -1.06 4.65
N GLY A 402 -21.18 -0.78 3.66
CA GLY A 402 -21.18 -1.35 2.32
C GLY A 402 -20.39 -0.49 1.32
N VAL A 403 -21.05 -0.05 0.25
CA VAL A 403 -20.44 0.69 -0.86
C VAL A 403 -19.81 2.03 -0.46
N LEU A 404 -20.26 2.68 0.61
CA LEU A 404 -19.71 3.97 1.08
C LEU A 404 -18.49 3.81 2.00
N GLN A 405 -18.08 2.59 2.31
CA GLN A 405 -17.08 2.32 3.33
C GLN A 405 -15.72 2.97 3.03
N ASP A 406 -15.25 2.84 1.80
CA ASP A 406 -13.92 3.27 1.37
C ASP A 406 -13.97 4.61 0.63
N VAL A 407 -13.02 5.48 0.95
CA VAL A 407 -12.91 6.83 0.37
C VAL A 407 -12.44 6.85 -1.10
N HIS A 408 -11.80 5.78 -1.56
CA HIS A 408 -11.01 5.73 -2.80
C HIS A 408 -11.75 6.22 -4.06
N TRP A 409 -13.02 5.88 -4.23
CA TRP A 409 -13.82 6.32 -5.39
C TRP A 409 -14.43 7.72 -5.23
N PHE A 410 -14.33 8.30 -4.04
CA PHE A 410 -14.85 9.62 -3.71
C PHE A 410 -13.76 10.70 -3.68
N ASP A 411 -12.50 10.31 -3.53
CA ASP A 411 -11.31 11.18 -3.57
C ASP A 411 -10.30 10.79 -4.69
N GLY A 412 -10.64 9.79 -5.50
CA GLY A 412 -9.80 9.30 -6.59
C GLY A 412 -10.61 8.89 -7.82
N VAL A 413 -9.89 8.52 -8.88
CA VAL A 413 -10.50 7.91 -10.07
C VAL A 413 -10.98 6.49 -9.76
N ILE A 414 -12.05 6.05 -10.41
CA ILE A 414 -12.49 4.65 -10.36
C ILE A 414 -11.61 3.86 -11.33
N GLY A 415 -10.94 2.81 -10.83
CA GLY A 415 -10.00 2.01 -11.61
C GLY A 415 -8.59 2.07 -11.04
N GLY A 416 -8.06 0.91 -10.64
CA GLY A 416 -6.68 0.80 -10.21
C GLY A 416 -6.46 1.22 -8.75
N GLN A 417 -7.53 1.28 -7.92
CA GLN A 417 -7.37 1.79 -6.56
C GLN A 417 -6.94 0.73 -5.56
N PHE A 418 -7.33 -0.54 -5.76
CA PHE A 418 -7.27 -1.55 -4.70
C PHE A 418 -6.34 -2.74 -5.00
N GLN A 419 -6.07 -3.07 -6.26
CA GLN A 419 -5.35 -4.29 -6.64
C GLN A 419 -3.98 -4.43 -5.96
N SER A 420 -3.29 -3.32 -5.73
CA SER A 420 -1.97 -3.29 -5.12
C SER A 420 -1.96 -3.91 -3.72
N TYR A 421 -3.08 -3.82 -2.99
CA TYR A 421 -3.18 -4.38 -1.64
C TYR A 421 -3.02 -5.91 -1.64
N THR A 422 -3.77 -6.60 -2.50
CA THR A 422 -3.70 -8.06 -2.60
C THR A 422 -2.44 -8.53 -3.31
N ILE A 423 -1.97 -7.81 -4.33
CA ILE A 423 -0.68 -8.14 -4.96
C ILE A 423 0.45 -8.00 -3.93
N GLY A 424 0.40 -6.99 -3.06
CA GLY A 424 1.30 -6.84 -1.92
C GLY A 424 1.27 -8.04 -0.98
N ASN A 425 0.08 -8.51 -0.58
CA ASN A 425 -0.05 -9.73 0.24
C ASN A 425 0.63 -10.94 -0.41
N ILE A 426 0.38 -11.17 -1.71
CA ILE A 426 0.99 -12.28 -2.45
C ILE A 426 2.51 -12.14 -2.50
N LEU A 427 3.00 -10.95 -2.84
CA LEU A 427 4.42 -10.67 -2.97
C LEU A 427 5.16 -10.73 -1.64
N SER A 428 4.51 -10.39 -0.52
CA SER A 428 5.14 -10.44 0.80
C SER A 428 5.64 -11.85 1.11
N VAL A 429 4.82 -12.87 0.85
CA VAL A 429 5.19 -14.28 1.03
C VAL A 429 6.14 -14.75 -0.07
N GLN A 430 5.94 -14.34 -1.33
CA GLN A 430 6.82 -14.75 -2.42
C GLN A 430 8.26 -14.24 -2.24
N PHE A 431 8.44 -13.01 -1.76
CA PHE A 431 9.75 -12.47 -1.40
C PHE A 431 10.31 -13.12 -0.15
N TYR A 432 9.49 -13.34 0.88
CA TYR A 432 9.92 -14.02 2.10
C TYR A 432 10.42 -15.45 1.84
N GLU A 433 9.73 -16.23 1.00
CA GLU A 433 10.19 -17.57 0.61
C GLU A 433 11.47 -17.54 -0.25
N ALA A 434 11.71 -16.47 -1.00
CA ALA A 434 12.99 -16.29 -1.69
C ALA A 434 14.12 -16.03 -0.69
N ALA A 435 13.89 -15.13 0.29
CA ALA A 435 14.84 -14.88 1.37
C ALA A 435 15.18 -16.16 2.17
N LEU A 436 14.17 -16.92 2.59
CA LEU A 436 14.37 -18.17 3.34
C LEU A 436 15.11 -19.26 2.56
N ARG A 437 15.02 -19.26 1.23
CA ARG A 437 15.73 -20.24 0.40
C ARG A 437 17.23 -19.97 0.38
N GLU A 438 17.62 -18.70 0.44
CA GLU A 438 19.02 -18.27 0.48
C GLU A 438 19.56 -18.26 1.91
N HIS A 439 18.71 -17.89 2.88
CA HIS A 439 19.04 -17.72 4.29
C HIS A 439 18.01 -18.42 5.21
N PRO A 440 18.06 -19.76 5.34
CA PRO A 440 17.14 -20.51 6.20
C PRO A 440 17.22 -20.12 7.69
N GLU A 441 18.35 -19.57 8.14
CA GLU A 441 18.62 -19.11 9.50
C GLU A 441 17.69 -17.96 9.95
N ILE A 442 17.09 -17.22 9.02
CA ILE A 442 16.16 -16.12 9.31
C ILE A 442 15.07 -16.51 10.30
N LEU A 443 14.54 -17.75 10.22
CA LEU A 443 13.50 -18.22 11.14
C LEU A 443 13.97 -18.29 12.59
N ASP A 444 15.20 -18.75 12.80
CA ASP A 444 15.80 -18.86 14.13
C ASP A 444 16.20 -17.48 14.65
N GLU A 445 16.75 -16.61 13.80
CA GLU A 445 17.05 -15.22 14.15
C GLU A 445 15.80 -14.48 14.64
N ILE A 446 14.68 -14.56 13.92
CA ILE A 446 13.42 -13.92 14.33
C ILE A 446 12.95 -14.43 15.70
N ALA A 447 13.12 -15.73 15.98
CA ALA A 447 12.76 -16.33 17.27
C ALA A 447 13.61 -15.83 18.44
N HIS A 448 14.80 -15.30 18.15
CA HIS A 448 15.73 -14.70 19.11
C HIS A 448 15.72 -13.16 19.06
N GLY A 449 14.81 -12.56 18.29
CA GLY A 449 14.67 -11.11 18.17
C GLY A 449 15.75 -10.45 17.32
N GLU A 450 16.41 -11.21 16.45
CA GLU A 450 17.35 -10.74 15.45
C GLU A 450 16.67 -10.65 14.08
N PHE A 451 16.83 -9.51 13.41
CA PHE A 451 16.12 -9.22 12.14
C PHE A 451 17.06 -8.82 11.00
N SER A 452 18.37 -8.77 11.28
CA SER A 452 19.35 -8.23 10.35
C SER A 452 19.50 -9.05 9.07
N ALA A 453 19.45 -10.39 9.11
CA ALA A 453 19.58 -11.16 7.88
C ALA A 453 18.42 -10.87 6.92
N LEU A 454 17.18 -10.93 7.40
CA LEU A 454 15.99 -10.63 6.60
C LEU A 454 16.01 -9.17 6.10
N HIS A 455 16.24 -8.20 6.99
CA HIS A 455 16.23 -6.79 6.61
C HIS A 455 17.34 -6.48 5.58
N ASN A 456 18.56 -6.97 5.78
CA ASN A 456 19.66 -6.74 4.82
C ASN A 456 19.40 -7.42 3.48
N TRP A 457 18.81 -8.62 3.49
CA TRP A 457 18.42 -9.31 2.25
C TRP A 457 17.38 -8.50 1.49
N LEU A 458 16.31 -8.04 2.15
CA LEU A 458 15.29 -7.21 1.50
C LEU A 458 15.90 -5.89 0.98
N LYS A 459 16.82 -5.28 1.73
CA LYS A 459 17.53 -4.08 1.30
C LYS A 459 18.35 -4.30 0.03
N GLU A 460 19.10 -5.38 -0.02
CA GLU A 460 19.99 -5.69 -1.14
C GLU A 460 19.20 -6.10 -2.40
N HIS A 461 18.18 -6.92 -2.25
CA HIS A 461 17.47 -7.51 -3.39
C HIS A 461 16.26 -6.69 -3.85
N ILE A 462 15.71 -5.82 -2.98
CA ILE A 462 14.47 -5.07 -3.25
C ILE A 462 14.69 -3.57 -3.07
N TYR A 463 15.08 -3.13 -1.87
CA TYR A 463 14.93 -1.72 -1.50
C TYR A 463 15.88 -0.81 -2.28
N ARG A 464 17.16 -1.18 -2.37
CA ARG A 464 18.18 -0.37 -3.03
C ARG A 464 17.88 -0.07 -4.50
N HIS A 465 17.02 -0.84 -5.15
CA HIS A 465 16.71 -0.66 -6.56
C HIS A 465 15.70 0.45 -6.84
N GLY A 466 14.95 0.90 -5.83
CA GLY A 466 13.90 1.91 -5.99
C GLY A 466 13.02 1.64 -7.21
N ARG A 467 12.86 2.65 -8.08
CA ARG A 467 12.05 2.55 -9.31
C ARG A 467 12.78 2.05 -10.55
N LYS A 468 14.02 1.59 -10.43
CA LYS A 468 14.85 1.19 -11.58
C LYS A 468 14.22 0.08 -12.42
N TYR A 469 13.54 -0.85 -11.76
CA TYR A 469 12.88 -1.99 -12.38
C TYR A 469 11.36 -1.86 -12.26
N THR A 470 10.63 -2.35 -13.27
CA THR A 470 9.19 -2.58 -13.14
C THR A 470 8.92 -3.67 -12.11
N THR A 471 7.69 -3.73 -11.60
CA THR A 471 7.25 -4.75 -10.64
C THR A 471 7.58 -6.17 -11.12
N MET A 472 7.25 -6.48 -12.38
CA MET A 472 7.48 -7.82 -12.95
C MET A 472 8.96 -8.16 -13.11
N GLU A 473 9.80 -7.19 -13.50
CA GLU A 473 11.25 -7.38 -13.58
C GLU A 473 11.86 -7.62 -12.20
N LEU A 474 11.43 -6.85 -11.20
CA LEU A 474 11.91 -7.01 -9.83
C LEU A 474 11.54 -8.39 -9.28
N ILE A 475 10.28 -8.82 -9.46
CA ILE A 475 9.83 -10.15 -9.03
C ILE A 475 10.67 -11.26 -9.68
N GLN A 476 10.89 -11.17 -10.99
CA GLN A 476 11.68 -12.16 -11.72
C GLN A 476 13.13 -12.21 -11.24
N ARG A 477 13.74 -11.06 -10.95
CA ARG A 477 15.12 -10.97 -10.45
C ARG A 477 15.27 -11.53 -9.04
N VAL A 478 14.33 -11.19 -8.16
CA VAL A 478 14.38 -11.56 -6.74
C VAL A 478 13.99 -13.01 -6.52
N THR A 479 13.01 -13.52 -7.26
CA THR A 479 12.40 -14.82 -6.94
C THR A 479 12.74 -15.91 -7.97
N GLY A 480 13.27 -15.51 -9.14
CA GLY A 480 13.48 -16.39 -10.30
C GLY A 480 12.19 -16.81 -11.01
N LYS A 481 11.03 -16.30 -10.59
CA LYS A 481 9.70 -16.68 -11.07
C LYS A 481 8.85 -15.46 -11.41
N SER A 482 7.76 -15.67 -12.14
CA SER A 482 6.71 -14.66 -12.31
C SER A 482 5.92 -14.45 -11.01
N LEU A 483 5.06 -13.42 -10.99
CA LEU A 483 4.03 -13.29 -9.96
C LEU A 483 3.18 -14.56 -9.89
N THR A 484 3.02 -15.11 -8.69
CA THR A 484 2.16 -16.27 -8.48
C THR A 484 1.58 -16.35 -7.07
N ILE A 485 0.38 -16.93 -6.94
CA ILE A 485 -0.34 -17.07 -5.66
C ILE A 485 0.07 -18.33 -4.87
N GLU A 486 0.79 -19.30 -5.45
CA GLU A 486 1.03 -20.58 -4.74
C GLU A 486 1.78 -20.44 -3.41
N PRO A 487 2.82 -19.60 -3.29
CA PRO A 487 3.45 -19.29 -2.00
C PRO A 487 2.46 -18.79 -0.97
N TYR A 488 1.64 -17.81 -1.36
CA TYR A 488 0.68 -17.18 -0.47
C TYR A 488 -0.41 -18.17 -0.01
N ILE A 489 -0.97 -18.97 -0.91
CA ILE A 489 -1.95 -20.01 -0.56
C ILE A 489 -1.35 -21.07 0.38
N ARG A 490 -0.10 -21.48 0.16
CA ARG A 490 0.58 -22.43 1.05
C ARG A 490 0.81 -21.83 2.43
N TYR A 491 1.24 -20.57 2.51
CA TYR A 491 1.38 -19.84 3.78
C TYR A 491 0.06 -19.83 4.55
N LEU A 492 -1.02 -19.38 3.92
CA LEU A 492 -2.34 -19.33 4.53
C LEU A 492 -2.82 -20.71 4.99
N ARG A 493 -2.72 -21.73 4.13
CA ARG A 493 -3.13 -23.11 4.48
C ARG A 493 -2.34 -23.67 5.66
N THR A 494 -1.04 -23.46 5.67
CA THR A 494 -0.18 -23.98 6.74
C THR A 494 -0.53 -23.31 8.07
N LYS A 495 -0.55 -21.98 8.09
CA LYS A 495 -0.82 -21.18 9.28
C LYS A 495 -2.23 -21.40 9.82
N TYR A 496 -3.24 -21.29 8.96
CA TYR A 496 -4.63 -21.37 9.37
C TYR A 496 -5.14 -22.81 9.52
N GLY A 497 -4.53 -23.78 8.84
CA GLY A 497 -4.74 -25.20 9.13
C GLY A 497 -4.31 -25.57 10.54
N GLU A 498 -3.15 -25.08 11.01
CA GLU A 498 -2.70 -25.25 12.40
C GLU A 498 -3.63 -24.53 13.41
N LEU A 499 -4.03 -23.28 13.10
CA LEU A 499 -4.84 -22.47 14.01
C LEU A 499 -6.29 -22.97 14.13
N TYR A 500 -6.87 -23.53 13.07
CA TYR A 500 -8.28 -23.94 13.05
C TYR A 500 -8.48 -25.46 12.93
N ASN A 501 -7.40 -26.25 12.96
CA ASN A 501 -7.40 -27.71 12.82
C ASN A 501 -8.12 -28.20 11.55
N LEU A 502 -7.77 -27.60 10.40
CA LEU A 502 -8.37 -27.87 9.08
C LEU A 502 -7.55 -28.84 8.22
#